data_AF-A0A3P6T028-F1
#
_entry.id   AF-A0A3P6T028-F1
#
_cell.length_a   1.000
_cell.length_b   1.000
_cell.length_c   1.000
_cell.angle_alpha   90.00
_cell.angle_beta   90.00
_cell.angle_gamma   90.00
#
_symmetry.space_group_name_H-M   'P 1'
#
loop_
_entity.id
_entity.type
_entity.pdbx_description
1 polymer ?
#
loop_
_entity_poly.entity_id
_entity_poly.type
_entity_poly.pdbx_seq_one_letter_code
_entity_poly.pdbx_strand_id
1 'polypeptide(L)'
;MDKYVISEEEEILDAEPPFDDSLKSGVKVMELKKNTKFGHIIDFVNKMFEDETVRRVIFRGVGDAAEKCVSCVEVYKRKRQVARWRTSN
;
A
#
# COMPACT_ATOMS: atom_id res chain seq x y z
N MET A 1 -2.34 40.12 -15.87
CA MET A 1 -1.85 39.41 -14.67
C MET A 1 -2.80 38.25 -14.48
N ASP A 2 -2.38 37.06 -14.93
CA ASP A 2 -3.24 35.88 -14.91
C ASP A 2 -3.55 35.49 -13.46
N LYS A 3 -4.84 35.37 -13.16
CA LYS A 3 -5.33 34.99 -11.83
C LYS A 3 -5.28 33.47 -11.74
N TYR A 4 -4.21 32.94 -11.16
CA TYR A 4 -4.15 31.53 -10.79
C TYR A 4 -5.09 31.29 -9.60
N VAL A 5 -6.06 30.39 -9.79
CA VAL A 5 -6.97 29.93 -8.74
C VAL A 5 -6.48 28.57 -8.29
N ILE A 6 -6.26 28.40 -6.98
CA ILE A 6 -5.91 27.09 -6.41
C ILE A 6 -7.17 26.23 -6.51
N SER A 7 -7.16 25.20 -7.36
CA SER A 7 -8.25 24.22 -7.44
C SER A 7 -8.18 23.28 -6.25
N GLU A 8 -9.31 23.00 -5.61
CA GLU A 8 -9.42 21.98 -4.55
C GLU A 8 -9.39 20.54 -5.13
N GLU A 9 -9.45 20.41 -6.45
CA GLU A 9 -9.31 19.14 -7.17
C GLU A 9 -7.83 18.80 -7.30
N GLU A 10 -7.35 17.87 -6.47
CA GLU A 10 -6.08 17.19 -6.71
C GLU A 10 -6.22 16.35 -7.99
N GLU A 11 -5.59 16.78 -9.08
CA GLU A 11 -5.33 15.89 -10.22
C GLU A 11 -4.43 14.77 -9.72
N ILE A 12 -5.03 13.60 -9.49
CA ILE A 12 -4.31 12.35 -9.25
C ILE A 12 -3.60 12.02 -10.57
N LEU A 13 -2.37 12.49 -10.72
CA LEU A 13 -1.48 11.97 -11.75
C LEU A 13 -1.30 10.48 -11.44
N ASP A 14 -1.87 9.62 -12.28
CA ASP A 14 -1.60 8.18 -12.34
C ASP A 14 -0.12 8.00 -12.75
N ALA A 15 0.79 8.34 -11.84
CA ALA A 15 2.20 8.09 -12.03
C ALA A 15 2.39 6.58 -12.09
N GLU A 16 2.97 6.10 -13.19
CA GLU A 16 3.32 4.70 -13.29
C GLU A 16 4.22 4.31 -12.12
N PRO A 17 3.96 3.17 -11.45
CA PRO A 17 4.83 2.72 -10.37
C PRO A 17 6.27 2.60 -10.90
N PRO A 18 7.29 2.99 -10.12
CA PRO A 18 8.70 3.01 -10.55
C PRO A 18 9.32 1.59 -10.64
N PHE A 19 8.50 0.57 -10.85
CA PHE A 19 8.88 -0.83 -10.91
C PHE A 19 8.80 -1.34 -12.35
N ASP A 20 9.69 -2.24 -12.73
CA ASP A 20 9.60 -2.93 -14.02
C ASP A 20 8.30 -3.73 -14.15
N ASP A 21 7.84 -3.97 -15.37
CA ASP A 21 6.60 -4.72 -15.63
C ASP A 21 6.66 -6.16 -15.10
N SER A 22 7.86 -6.75 -15.04
CA SER A 22 8.11 -8.05 -14.39
C SER A 22 7.75 -8.05 -12.90
N LEU A 23 7.82 -6.88 -12.25
CA LEU A 23 7.49 -6.64 -10.85
C LEU A 23 6.04 -6.19 -10.65
N LYS A 24 5.36 -5.74 -11.70
CA LYS A 24 3.94 -5.35 -11.69
C LYS A 24 3.01 -6.49 -12.10
N SER A 25 3.48 -7.41 -12.95
CA SER A 25 2.67 -8.51 -13.48
C SER A 25 2.21 -9.49 -12.39
N GLY A 26 0.90 -9.73 -12.34
CA GLY A 26 0.25 -10.60 -11.36
C GLY A 26 0.27 -10.07 -9.92
N VAL A 27 0.62 -8.79 -9.71
CA VAL A 27 0.71 -8.19 -8.37
C VAL A 27 -0.58 -7.47 -8.00
N LYS A 28 -1.13 -7.82 -6.84
CA LYS A 28 -2.31 -7.15 -6.30
C LYS A 28 -1.95 -5.76 -5.80
N VAL A 29 -2.66 -4.75 -6.30
CA VAL A 29 -2.59 -3.36 -5.82
C VAL A 29 -3.68 -3.15 -4.77
N MET A 30 -3.28 -2.65 -3.61
CA MET A 30 -4.12 -2.32 -2.46
C MET A 30 -4.23 -0.80 -2.37
N GLU A 31 -5.40 -0.26 -2.68
CA GLU A 31 -5.67 1.17 -2.59
C GLU A 31 -6.11 1.57 -1.19
N LEU A 32 -5.40 2.53 -0.61
CA LEU A 32 -5.68 3.09 0.71
C LEU A 32 -6.32 4.46 0.53
N LYS A 33 -7.51 4.60 1.13
CA LYS A 33 -8.25 5.85 1.24
C LYS A 33 -8.15 6.36 2.68
N LYS A 34 -8.47 7.63 2.89
CA LYS A 34 -8.46 8.29 4.21
C LYS A 34 -9.26 7.48 5.26
N ASN A 35 -10.40 6.92 4.88
CA ASN A 35 -11.29 6.14 5.75
C ASN A 35 -10.97 4.63 5.81
N THR A 36 -9.96 4.14 5.09
CA THR A 36 -9.58 2.71 5.11
C THR A 36 -9.12 2.26 6.49
N LYS A 37 -9.66 1.15 7.02
CA LYS A 37 -9.26 0.61 8.33
C LYS A 37 -7.98 -0.24 8.20
N PHE A 38 -6.96 0.07 9.00
CA PHE A 38 -5.68 -0.65 8.97
C PHE A 38 -5.80 -2.14 9.24
N GLY A 39 -6.61 -2.54 10.22
CA GLY A 39 -6.81 -3.95 10.56
C GLY A 39 -7.27 -4.76 9.36
N HIS A 40 -8.28 -4.26 8.64
CA HIS A 40 -8.85 -4.95 7.48
C HIS A 40 -7.82 -5.13 6.35
N ILE A 41 -7.02 -4.10 6.07
CA ILE A 41 -5.96 -4.17 5.04
C ILE A 41 -4.91 -5.20 5.45
N ILE A 42 -4.44 -5.15 6.70
CA ILE A 42 -3.41 -6.07 7.19
C ILE A 42 -3.92 -7.51 7.18
N ASP A 43 -5.14 -7.76 7.65
CA ASP A 43 -5.73 -9.10 7.69
C ASP A 43 -5.96 -9.64 6.27
N PHE A 44 -6.41 -8.79 5.35
CA PHE A 44 -6.57 -9.15 3.94
C PHE A 44 -5.22 -9.53 3.31
N VAL A 45 -4.20 -8.70 3.51
CA VAL A 45 -2.86 -8.96 2.99
C VAL A 45 -2.25 -10.21 3.62
N ASN A 46 -2.43 -10.44 4.91
CA ASN A 46 -1.98 -11.66 5.58
C ASN A 46 -2.59 -12.91 4.95
N LYS A 47 -3.92 -12.95 4.78
CA LYS A 47 -4.62 -14.06 4.11
C LYS A 47 -4.13 -14.28 2.69
N MET A 48 -3.86 -13.18 1.97
CA MET A 48 -3.33 -13.26 0.61
C MET A 48 -1.92 -13.90 0.58
N PHE A 49 -1.10 -13.65 1.60
CA PHE A 49 0.24 -14.26 1.73
C PHE A 49 0.22 -15.68 2.32
N GLU A 50 -0.94 -16.24 2.70
CA GLU A 50 -1.08 -17.67 3.00
C GLU A 50 -0.98 -18.52 1.73
N ASP A 51 -1.28 -17.94 0.57
CA ASP A 51 -1.03 -18.54 -0.73
C ASP A 51 0.47 -18.40 -1.10
N GLU A 52 1.17 -19.54 -1.21
CA GLU A 52 2.60 -19.60 -1.52
C GLU A 52 2.97 -19.01 -2.90
N THR A 53 1.98 -18.90 -3.80
CA THR A 53 2.15 -18.29 -5.12
C THR A 53 2.24 -16.76 -5.05
N VAL A 54 1.68 -16.15 -3.99
CA VAL A 54 1.65 -14.69 -3.83
C VAL A 54 2.86 -14.23 -3.02
N ARG A 55 3.80 -13.57 -3.71
CA ARG A 55 5.03 -13.04 -3.08
C ARG A 55 5.09 -11.52 -3.01
N ARG A 56 4.15 -10.82 -3.64
CA ARG A 56 4.21 -9.37 -3.87
C ARG A 56 2.85 -8.74 -3.67
N VAL A 57 2.85 -7.54 -3.10
CA VAL A 57 1.68 -6.66 -2.97
C VAL A 57 2.16 -5.22 -3.11
N ILE A 58 1.38 -4.38 -3.77
CA ILE A 58 1.63 -2.94 -3.88
C ILE A 58 0.62 -2.22 -3.01
N PHE A 59 1.09 -1.36 -2.10
CA PHE A 59 0.24 -0.45 -1.36
C PHE A 59 0.27 0.91 -2.04
N ARG A 60 -0.91 1.46 -2.36
CA ARG A 60 -1.06 2.75 -3.02
C ARG A 60 -1.93 3.65 -2.17
N GLY A 61 -1.42 4.81 -1.77
CA GLY A 61 -2.18 5.88 -1.14
C GLY A 61 -1.79 7.21 -1.75
N VAL A 62 -2.76 8.06 -2.05
CA VAL A 62 -2.58 9.37 -2.69
C VAL A 62 -3.16 10.46 -1.79
N GLY A 63 -2.61 11.68 -1.87
CA GLY A 63 -3.07 12.85 -1.11
C GLY A 63 -3.05 12.58 0.40
N ASP A 64 -4.15 12.87 1.07
CA ASP A 64 -4.41 12.62 2.50
C ASP A 64 -4.18 11.16 2.96
N ALA A 65 -4.15 10.19 2.04
CA ALA A 65 -3.93 8.79 2.37
C ALA A 65 -2.45 8.37 2.30
N ALA A 66 -1.54 9.25 1.82
CA ALA A 66 -0.12 8.91 1.65
C ALA A 66 0.59 8.59 2.98
N GLU A 67 0.47 9.47 3.98
CA GLU A 67 1.05 9.28 5.32
C GLU A 67 0.53 7.99 5.98
N LYS A 68 -0.78 7.78 5.84
CA LYS A 68 -1.48 6.59 6.31
C LYS A 68 -0.98 5.32 5.63
N CYS A 69 -0.68 5.40 4.33
CA CYS A 69 -0.16 4.29 3.55
C CYS A 69 1.22 3.85 4.04
N VAL A 70 2.13 4.80 4.26
CA VAL A 70 3.47 4.52 4.80
C VAL A 70 3.37 3.86 6.18
N SER A 71 2.54 4.42 7.06
CA SER A 71 2.33 3.88 8.42
C SER A 71 1.78 2.45 8.41
N CYS A 72 0.84 2.15 7.50
CA CYS A 72 0.26 0.81 7.37
C CYS A 72 1.33 -0.23 6.98
N VAL A 73 2.18 0.10 6.02
CA VAL A 73 3.25 -0.78 5.53
C VAL A 73 4.29 -1.04 6.62
N GLU A 74 4.69 -0.02 7.39
CA GLU A 74 5.66 -0.21 8.49
C GLU A 74 5.12 -1.08 9.62
N VAL A 75 3.85 -0.90 10.01
CA VAL A 75 3.19 -1.77 10.99
C VAL A 75 3.13 -3.21 10.48
N TYR A 76 2.81 -3.41 9.21
CA TYR A 76 2.77 -4.73 8.57
C TYR A 76 4.15 -5.42 8.63
N LYS A 77 5.21 -4.74 8.20
CA LYS A 77 6.60 -5.26 8.25
C LYS A 77 6.98 -5.71 9.66
N ARG A 78 6.69 -4.88 10.67
CA ARG A 78 7.00 -5.17 12.07
C ARG A 78 6.27 -6.41 12.58
N LYS A 79 4.98 -6.55 12.28
CA LYS A 79 4.20 -7.75 12.67
C LYS A 79 4.76 -9.02 12.03
N ARG A 80 5.14 -8.97 10.75
CA ARG A 80 5.68 -10.12 10.04
C ARG A 80 7.07 -10.54 10.52
N GLN A 81 7.94 -9.58 10.87
CA GLN A 81 9.25 -9.88 11.48
C GLN A 81 9.09 -10.58 12.84
N VAL A 82 8.20 -10.08 13.70
CA VAL A 82 7.93 -10.68 15.02
C VAL A 82 7.37 -12.09 14.87
N ALA A 83 6.43 -12.31 13.93
CA ALA A 83 5.88 -13.63 13.65
C ALA A 83 7.00 -14.62 13.25
N ARG A 84 7.86 -14.23 12.30
CA ARG A 84 8.98 -15.07 11.85
C ARG A 84 9.96 -15.43 12.97
N TRP A 85 10.24 -14.49 13.88
CA TRP A 85 11.14 -14.72 15.01
C TRP A 85 10.55 -15.74 16.00
N ARG A 86 9.25 -15.69 16.25
CA ARG A 86 8.54 -16.64 17.14
C ARG A 86 8.46 -18.06 16.60
N THR A 87 8.50 -18.27 15.30
CA THR A 87 8.46 -19.61 14.69
C THR A 87 9.85 -20.26 14.59
N SER A 88 10.92 -19.50 14.84
CA SER A 88 12.31 -19.96 14.71
C SER A 88 12.97 -20.33 16.05
N ASN A 89 12.21 -20.31 17.15
CA ASN A 89 12.66 -20.53 18.53
C ASN A 89 11.73 -21.54 19.22
#